data_AF-A0A7L4NS78-F1
#
_entry.id   AF-A0A7L4NS78-F1
#
_cell.length_a   1.000
_cell.length_b   1.000
_cell.length_c   1.000
_cell.angle_alpha   90.00
_cell.angle_beta   90.00
_cell.angle_gamma   90.00
#
_symmetry.space_group_name_H-M   'P 1'
#
loop_
_entity.id
_entity.type
_entity.pdbx_description
1 polymer ?
#
loop_
_entity_poly.entity_id
_entity_poly.type
_entity_poly.pdbx_seq_one_letter_code
_entity_poly.pdbx_strand_id
1 'polypeptide(L)'
;RVDIHRKENTGTAEKPITIHATPEGCSEACHMILDIMQKEANETKSAEEIPLKILAHNSLVGRLIGKEGRNLKKIEQDTGTKITISPLQDLTIYNPERTITVKGSTEACCNAEVEIMKKLREAYENDVVAVN
;
A
#
# COMPACT_ATOMS: atom_id res chain seq x y z
N ARG A 1 -5.78 -10.66 -12.64
CA ARG A 1 -6.18 -11.73 -11.70
C ARG A 1 -6.14 -11.14 -10.29
N VAL A 2 -7.18 -11.35 -9.48
CA VAL A 2 -7.23 -10.88 -8.09
C VAL A 2 -7.38 -12.12 -7.20
N ASP A 3 -6.44 -12.31 -6.28
CA ASP A 3 -6.40 -13.44 -5.37
C ASP A 3 -6.54 -12.94 -3.92
N ILE A 4 -7.43 -13.56 -3.14
CA ILE A 4 -7.66 -13.22 -1.74
C ILE A 4 -7.00 -14.29 -0.88
N HIS A 5 -6.03 -13.89 -0.07
CA HIS A 5 -5.26 -14.82 0.74
C HIS A 5 -5.70 -14.76 2.20
N ARG A 6 -5.71 -15.92 2.87
CA ARG A 6 -5.80 -15.96 4.33
C ARG A 6 -4.41 -15.65 4.88
N LYS A 7 -4.25 -14.59 5.67
CA LYS A 7 -2.97 -14.34 6.34
C LYS A 7 -2.84 -15.35 7.48
N GLU A 8 -2.08 -16.41 7.26
CA GLU A 8 -1.70 -17.33 8.33
C GLU A 8 -0.76 -16.55 9.29
N ASN A 9 -1.12 -16.49 10.58
CA ASN A 9 -0.31 -15.99 11.70
C ASN A 9 -0.16 -14.48 12.00
N THR A 10 -1.25 -13.70 12.17
CA THR A 10 -1.06 -12.39 12.87
C THR A 10 -2.12 -11.98 13.90
N GLY A 11 -3.17 -12.75 14.17
CA GLY A 11 -4.22 -12.32 15.12
C GLY A 11 -4.94 -11.00 14.72
N THR A 12 -4.65 -10.46 13.54
CA THR A 12 -5.31 -9.29 12.96
C THR A 12 -6.49 -9.74 12.13
N ALA A 13 -7.59 -8.98 12.18
CA ALA A 13 -8.83 -9.27 11.45
C ALA A 13 -8.74 -9.00 9.93
N GLU A 14 -7.54 -8.72 9.39
CA GLU A 14 -7.32 -8.24 8.04
C GLU A 14 -6.88 -9.36 7.08
N LYS A 15 -7.36 -9.32 5.83
CA LYS A 15 -7.01 -10.29 4.78
C LYS A 15 -6.31 -9.59 3.62
N PRO A 16 -5.08 -10.00 3.24
CA PRO A 16 -4.38 -9.40 2.12
C PRO A 16 -5.03 -9.82 0.79
N ILE A 17 -5.10 -8.85 -0.12
CA ILE A 17 -5.55 -9.04 -1.50
C ILE A 17 -4.33 -8.84 -2.40
N THR A 18 -4.09 -9.77 -3.31
CA THR A 18 -3.04 -9.68 -4.31
C THR A 18 -3.66 -9.41 -5.67
N ILE A 19 -3.18 -8.37 -6.36
CA ILE A 19 -3.66 -7.95 -7.67
C ILE A 19 -2.53 -8.14 -8.69
N HIS A 20 -2.79 -8.95 -9.70
CA HIS A 20 -1.89 -9.18 -10.83
C HIS A 20 -2.53 -8.59 -12.11
N ALA A 21 -2.03 -7.44 -12.55
CA ALA A 21 -2.44 -6.73 -13.77
C ALA A 21 -1.34 -5.76 -14.25
N THR A 22 -1.63 -4.95 -15.29
CA THR A 22 -0.79 -3.79 -15.62
C THR A 22 -0.84 -2.75 -14.49
N PRO A 23 0.08 -1.78 -14.44
CA PRO A 23 0.04 -0.71 -13.44
C PRO A 23 -1.34 -0.04 -13.34
N GLU A 24 -1.94 0.29 -14.49
CA GLU A 24 -3.25 0.91 -14.58
C GLU A 24 -4.34 -0.06 -14.09
N GLY A 25 -4.29 -1.32 -14.54
CA GLY A 25 -5.25 -2.33 -14.11
C GLY A 25 -5.19 -2.63 -12.60
N CYS A 26 -4.02 -2.52 -11.98
CA CYS A 26 -3.87 -2.65 -10.53
C CYS A 26 -4.52 -1.48 -9.80
N SER A 27 -4.26 -0.25 -10.24
CA SER A 27 -4.84 0.96 -9.63
C SER A 27 -6.35 1.01 -9.79
N GLU A 28 -6.90 0.65 -10.95
CA GLU A 28 -8.36 0.54 -11.16
C GLU A 28 -8.99 -0.52 -10.24
N ALA A 29 -8.35 -1.68 -10.10
CA ALA A 29 -8.83 -2.70 -9.19
C ALA A 29 -8.74 -2.25 -7.71
N CYS A 30 -7.68 -1.55 -7.32
CA CYS A 30 -7.54 -0.99 -5.98
C CYS A 30 -8.64 0.03 -5.69
N HIS A 31 -8.93 0.91 -6.64
CA HIS A 31 -10.00 1.91 -6.54
C HIS A 31 -11.36 1.25 -6.33
N MET A 32 -11.73 0.29 -7.20
CA MET A 32 -13.00 -0.44 -7.06
C MET A 32 -13.12 -1.14 -5.70
N ILE A 33 -12.04 -1.74 -5.19
CA ILE A 33 -12.04 -2.38 -3.87
C ILE A 33 -12.27 -1.34 -2.77
N LEU A 34 -11.58 -0.20 -2.81
CA LEU A 34 -11.76 0.86 -1.81
C LEU A 34 -13.18 1.43 -1.82
N ASP A 35 -13.77 1.63 -3.00
CA ASP A 35 -15.17 2.09 -3.13
C ASP A 35 -16.15 1.12 -2.50
N ILE A 36 -15.99 -0.20 -2.77
CA ILE A 36 -16.83 -1.24 -2.17
C ILE A 36 -16.67 -1.24 -0.64
N MET A 37 -15.43 -1.17 -0.15
CA MET A 37 -15.14 -1.15 1.28
C MET A 37 -15.76 0.07 1.97
N GLN A 38 -15.61 1.26 1.37
CA GLN A 38 -16.15 2.50 1.93
C GLN A 38 -17.68 2.51 1.91
N LYS A 39 -18.29 1.99 0.84
CA LYS A 39 -19.75 1.83 0.76
C LYS A 39 -20.26 0.91 1.87
N GLU A 40 -19.62 -0.24 2.08
CA GLU A 40 -19.99 -1.19 3.14
C GLU A 40 -19.85 -0.58 4.55
N ALA A 41 -18.77 0.18 4.80
CA ALA A 41 -18.62 0.91 6.06
C ALA A 41 -19.76 1.91 6.31
N ASN A 42 -20.15 2.65 5.28
CA ASN A 42 -21.22 3.64 5.37
C ASN A 42 -22.58 2.96 5.64
N GLU A 43 -22.87 1.84 4.98
CA GLU A 43 -24.12 1.09 5.15
C GLU A 43 -24.23 0.44 6.54
N THR A 44 -23.12 -0.08 7.05
CA THR A 44 -23.05 -0.70 8.39
C THR A 44 -22.92 0.31 9.54
N LYS A 45 -22.82 1.61 9.23
CA LYS A 45 -22.56 2.71 10.18
C LYS A 45 -21.29 2.46 11.00
N SER A 46 -20.26 1.86 10.38
CA SER A 46 -18.94 1.83 10.98
C SER A 46 -18.42 3.26 11.12
N ALA A 47 -18.09 3.67 12.35
CA ALA A 47 -17.54 5.00 12.62
C ALA A 47 -16.05 5.11 12.28
N GLU A 48 -15.42 4.01 11.84
CA GLU A 48 -13.99 3.96 11.55
C GLU A 48 -13.70 4.29 10.08
N GLU A 49 -12.80 5.25 9.88
CA GLU A 49 -12.14 5.50 8.59
C GLU A 49 -11.45 4.20 8.12
N ILE A 50 -11.70 3.77 6.88
CA ILE A 50 -11.03 2.60 6.29
C ILE A 50 -9.75 3.07 5.60
N PRO A 51 -8.56 2.85 6.19
CA PRO A 51 -7.33 3.21 5.51
C PRO A 51 -7.01 2.23 4.37
N LEU A 52 -6.37 2.74 3.32
CA LEU A 52 -5.70 1.87 2.36
C LEU A 52 -4.40 1.33 2.99
N LYS A 53 -4.19 0.02 2.92
CA LYS A 53 -2.96 -0.64 3.40
C LYS A 53 -2.28 -1.38 2.25
N ILE A 54 -1.06 -0.97 1.92
CA ILE A 54 -0.23 -1.56 0.87
C ILE A 54 0.89 -2.36 1.55
N LEU A 55 1.09 -3.61 1.12
CA LEU A 55 2.21 -4.44 1.56
C LEU A 55 3.36 -4.32 0.56
N ALA A 56 4.56 -4.05 1.07
CA ALA A 56 5.75 -3.92 0.23
C ALA A 56 6.96 -4.57 0.91
N HIS A 57 7.76 -5.30 0.13
CA HIS A 57 8.99 -5.90 0.64
C HIS A 57 9.94 -4.83 1.20
N ASN A 58 10.53 -5.08 2.36
CA ASN A 58 11.33 -4.09 3.08
C ASN A 58 12.50 -3.52 2.26
N SER A 59 13.08 -4.31 1.33
CA SER A 59 14.16 -3.84 0.44
C SER A 59 13.76 -2.65 -0.44
N LEU A 60 12.48 -2.53 -0.80
CA LEU A 60 11.99 -1.47 -1.70
C LEU A 60 11.59 -0.20 -0.94
N VAL A 61 11.18 -0.37 0.32
CA VAL A 61 10.58 0.69 1.15
C VAL A 61 11.56 1.83 1.43
N GLY A 62 12.86 1.55 1.51
CA GLY A 62 13.87 2.59 1.71
C GLY A 62 13.87 3.65 0.60
N ARG A 63 13.71 3.24 -0.67
CA ARG A 63 13.66 4.15 -1.83
C ARG A 63 12.34 4.91 -1.91
N LEU A 64 11.24 4.28 -1.49
CA LEU A 64 9.94 4.95 -1.30
C LEU A 64 10.03 6.07 -0.26
N ILE A 65 10.66 5.81 0.90
CA ILE A 65 10.83 6.82 1.95
C ILE A 65 11.71 7.97 1.46
N GLY A 66 12.83 7.64 0.81
CA GLY A 66 13.83 8.59 0.35
C GLY A 66 14.66 9.21 1.49
N LYS A 67 15.71 9.93 1.12
CA LYS A 67 16.58 10.62 2.09
C LYS A 67 15.77 11.57 2.97
N GLU A 68 15.88 11.44 4.29
CA GLU A 68 15.15 12.25 5.30
C GLU A 68 13.61 12.18 5.16
N GLY A 69 13.09 11.12 4.53
CA GLY A 69 11.65 10.95 4.29
C GLY A 69 11.09 11.88 3.21
N ARG A 70 11.95 12.52 2.40
CA ARG A 70 11.53 13.55 1.43
C ARG A 70 10.55 13.02 0.39
N ASN A 71 10.78 11.79 -0.11
CA ASN A 71 9.91 11.22 -1.14
C ASN A 71 8.52 10.93 -0.55
N LEU A 72 8.46 10.30 0.63
CA LEU A 72 7.20 10.01 1.30
C LEU A 72 6.40 11.29 1.60
N LYS A 73 7.08 12.32 2.15
CA LYS A 73 6.46 13.63 2.43
C LYS A 73 5.93 14.31 1.17
N LYS A 74 6.64 14.17 0.04
CA LYS A 74 6.19 14.70 -1.24
C LYS A 74 4.91 13.99 -1.71
N ILE A 75 4.84 12.66 -1.60
CA ILE A 75 3.62 11.92 -1.94
C ILE A 75 2.47 12.34 -1.03
N GLU A 76 2.68 12.44 0.29
CA GLU A 76 1.67 12.94 1.24
C GLU A 76 1.15 14.33 0.82
N GLN A 77 2.05 15.25 0.48
CA GLN A 77 1.71 16.61 0.06
C GLN A 77 0.96 16.65 -1.27
N ASP A 78 1.46 15.96 -2.29
CA ASP A 78 0.93 16.01 -3.65
C ASP A 78 -0.46 15.35 -3.74
N THR A 79 -0.74 14.38 -2.87
CA THR A 79 -2.00 13.61 -2.88
C THR A 79 -2.96 14.02 -1.77
N GLY A 80 -2.54 14.86 -0.83
CA GLY A 80 -3.37 15.28 0.30
C GLY A 80 -3.66 14.13 1.28
N THR A 81 -2.73 13.19 1.43
CA THR A 81 -2.87 12.00 2.29
C THR A 81 -1.96 12.05 3.50
N LYS A 82 -2.29 11.26 4.53
CA LYS A 82 -1.38 10.90 5.60
C LYS A 82 -0.88 9.49 5.38
N ILE A 83 0.44 9.31 5.29
CA ILE A 83 1.08 8.02 5.05
C ILE A 83 1.95 7.65 6.25
N THR A 84 1.75 6.44 6.77
CA THR A 84 2.60 5.84 7.82
C THR A 84 3.11 4.49 7.35
N ILE A 85 4.28 4.10 7.82
CA ILE A 85 4.89 2.81 7.48
C ILE A 85 5.15 2.07 8.78
N SER A 86 4.78 0.79 8.84
CA SER A 86 4.98 -0.05 10.03
C SER A 86 6.44 -0.01 10.49
N PRO A 87 6.75 -0.08 11.79
CA PRO A 87 8.13 -0.09 12.27
C PRO A 87 8.95 -1.29 11.74
N LEU A 88 10.28 -1.16 11.71
CA LEU A 88 11.17 -2.25 11.30
C LEU A 88 11.11 -3.45 12.26
N GLN A 89 10.77 -3.19 13.53
CA GLN A 89 10.64 -4.20 14.58
C GLN A 89 9.48 -5.19 14.32
N ASP A 90 8.51 -4.83 13.48
CA ASP A 90 7.38 -5.70 13.12
C ASP A 90 7.75 -6.74 12.03
N LEU A 91 8.95 -6.63 11.45
CA LEU A 91 9.44 -7.59 10.47
C LEU A 91 9.91 -8.87 11.15
N THR A 92 9.66 -10.00 10.48
CA THR A 92 10.22 -11.29 10.86
C THR A 92 10.85 -11.96 9.63
N ILE A 93 11.65 -13.00 9.82
CA ILE A 93 12.20 -13.79 8.71
C ILE A 93 11.10 -14.41 7.83
N TYR A 94 9.89 -14.59 8.37
CA TYR A 94 8.73 -15.13 7.66
C TYR A 94 7.77 -14.04 7.15
N ASN A 95 8.00 -12.78 7.52
CA ASN A 95 7.21 -11.63 7.08
C ASN A 95 8.16 -10.45 6.79
N PRO A 96 8.78 -10.43 5.59
CA PRO A 96 9.70 -9.36 5.19
C PRO A 96 8.97 -8.12 4.64
N GLU A 97 7.64 -8.12 4.67
CA GLU A 97 6.80 -7.03 4.14
C GLU A 97 6.50 -5.98 5.22
N ARG A 98 6.55 -4.71 4.80
CA ARG A 98 6.13 -3.56 5.58
C ARG A 98 4.72 -3.16 5.16
N THR A 99 3.93 -2.71 6.12
CA THR A 99 2.60 -2.15 5.86
C THR A 99 2.71 -0.65 5.69
N ILE A 100 2.37 -0.14 4.51
CA ILE A 100 2.22 1.28 4.22
C ILE A 100 0.74 1.62 4.36
N THR A 101 0.38 2.39 5.38
CA THR A 101 -0.99 2.81 5.67
C THR A 101 -1.21 4.22 5.13
N VAL A 102 -2.22 4.38 4.28
CA VAL A 102 -2.60 5.64 3.64
C VAL A 102 -3.98 6.03 4.14
N LYS A 103 -4.12 7.28 4.59
CA LYS A 103 -5.36 7.86 5.10
C LYS A 103 -5.70 9.14 4.34
N GLY A 104 -6.98 9.35 4.09
CA GLY A 104 -7.49 10.41 3.22
C GLY A 104 -8.82 10.01 2.57
N SER A 105 -9.33 10.84 1.67
CA SER A 105 -10.47 10.47 0.83
C SER A 105 -10.12 9.28 -0.07
N THR A 106 -11.12 8.54 -0.57
CA THR A 106 -10.89 7.43 -1.51
C THR A 106 -10.03 7.86 -2.69
N GLU A 107 -10.36 8.99 -3.31
CA GLU A 107 -9.61 9.55 -4.43
C GLU A 107 -8.15 9.89 -4.05
N ALA A 108 -7.94 10.51 -2.88
CA ALA A 108 -6.60 10.84 -2.39
C ALA A 108 -5.76 9.56 -2.15
N CYS A 109 -6.37 8.53 -1.57
CA CYS A 109 -5.75 7.22 -1.35
C CYS A 109 -5.40 6.53 -2.67
N CYS A 110 -6.27 6.57 -3.68
CA CYS A 110 -5.99 6.04 -5.02
C CYS A 110 -4.83 6.78 -5.69
N ASN A 111 -4.80 8.11 -5.62
CA ASN A 111 -3.70 8.90 -6.16
C ASN A 111 -2.36 8.57 -5.46
N ALA A 112 -2.39 8.38 -4.14
CA ALA A 112 -1.22 7.95 -3.38
C ALA A 112 -0.77 6.53 -3.74
N GLU A 113 -1.71 5.60 -3.97
CA GLU A 113 -1.42 4.23 -4.41
C GLU A 113 -0.62 4.23 -5.72
N VAL A 114 -1.05 5.02 -6.70
CA VAL A 114 -0.37 5.13 -8.01
C VAL A 114 1.08 5.56 -7.83
N GLU A 115 1.34 6.63 -7.07
CA GLU A 115 2.68 7.16 -6.83
C GLU A 115 3.54 6.20 -5.99
N ILE A 116 2.97 5.58 -4.95
CA ILE A 116 3.66 4.59 -4.12
C ILE A 116 4.07 3.39 -4.98
N MET A 117 3.14 2.81 -5.72
CA MET A 117 3.39 1.61 -6.52
C MET A 117 4.34 1.90 -7.68
N LYS A 118 4.29 3.10 -8.26
CA LYS A 118 5.30 3.55 -9.23
C LYS A 118 6.69 3.56 -8.62
N LYS A 119 6.88 4.16 -7.44
CA LYS A 119 8.18 4.19 -6.74
C LYS A 119 8.68 2.80 -6.36
N LEU A 120 7.78 1.91 -5.95
CA LEU A 120 8.13 0.52 -5.62
C LEU A 120 8.54 -0.29 -6.86
N ARG A 121 7.86 -0.11 -7.99
CA ARG A 121 8.23 -0.75 -9.27
C ARG A 121 9.57 -0.24 -9.79
N GLU A 122 9.77 1.08 -9.81
CA GLU A 122 11.06 1.70 -10.17
C GLU A 122 12.19 1.15 -9.27
N ALA A 123 11.94 1.04 -7.97
CA ALA A 123 12.89 0.46 -7.01
C ALA A 123 13.22 -1.01 -7.33
N TYR A 124 12.24 -1.80 -7.72
CA TYR A 124 12.41 -3.21 -8.05
C TYR A 124 13.18 -3.39 -9.37
N GLU A 125 12.81 -2.65 -10.42
CA GLU A 125 13.47 -2.68 -11.72
C GLU A 125 14.96 -2.31 -11.60
N ASN A 126 15.29 -1.29 -10.81
CA ASN A 126 16.68 -0.91 -10.56
C ASN A 126 17.50 -2.01 -9.86
N ASP A 127 16.89 -2.76 -8.93
CA ASP A 127 17.57 -3.89 -8.28
C ASP A 127 17.81 -5.03 -9.28
N VAL A 128 16.84 -5.32 -10.15
CA VAL A 128 16.98 -6.36 -11.19
C VAL A 128 18.09 -5.99 -12.18
N VAL A 129 18.18 -4.72 -12.60
CA VAL A 129 19.24 -4.25 -13.49
C VAL A 129 20.62 -4.33 -12.82
N ALA A 130 20.73 -4.05 -11.53
CA ALA A 130 22.02 -4.08 -10.83
C ALA A 130 22.58 -5.50 -10.59
N VAL A 131 21.74 -6.53 -10.69
CA VAL A 131 22.11 -7.93 -10.48
C VAL A 131 22.48 -8.66 -11.79
N ASN A 132 22.09 -8.10 -12.94
CA ASN A 132 22.41 -8.63 -14.28
C ASN A 132 23.58 -7.90 -14.92
#